data_AF-A0A014QBZ0-F1
#
_entry.id   AF-A0A014QBZ0-F1
#
_cell.length_a   1.000
_cell.length_b   1.000
_cell.length_c   1.000
_cell.angle_alpha   90.00
_cell.angle_beta   90.00
_cell.angle_gamma   90.00
#
_symmetry.space_group_name_H-M   'P 1'
#
loop_
_entity.id
_entity.type
_entity.pdbx_description
1 polymer ?
#
loop_
_entity_poly.entity_id
_entity_poly.type
_entity_poly.pdbx_seq_one_letter_code
_entity_poly.pdbx_strand_id
1 'polypeptide(L)'
;MGPHSSGEVEALVFQAEGQLCPSIASDHADRKLEAHSVALSKQVCAKPAATDAWLYADVADHIDALVLRSWIVEDGERKPYQDGSMATLRTPEDLIQGYLGATGATAFAEGHVMTCGTVPAIGGIRPSQNFEMELHDPVLQRSLRHRYEVQVLPEVA
;
A
#
# COMPACT_ATOMS: atom_id res chain seq x y z
N MET A 1 3.70 -16.94 0.37
CA MET A 1 4.96 -16.18 0.16
C MET A 1 6.07 -16.81 1.00
N GLY A 2 7.31 -16.34 0.89
CA GLY A 2 8.42 -16.80 1.75
C GLY A 2 8.33 -16.26 3.19
N PRO A 3 9.04 -16.89 4.17
CA PRO A 3 8.97 -16.53 5.59
C PRO A 3 9.60 -15.17 5.92
N HIS A 4 10.38 -14.60 4.99
CA HIS A 4 11.05 -13.31 5.15
C HIS A 4 10.29 -12.16 4.47
N SER A 5 9.07 -12.40 4.02
CA SER A 5 8.23 -11.37 3.43
C SER A 5 7.53 -10.53 4.50
N SER A 6 7.40 -9.24 4.25
CA SER A 6 6.59 -8.36 5.11
C SER A 6 5.82 -7.35 4.27
N GLY A 7 4.59 -7.05 4.71
CA GLY A 7 3.73 -6.04 4.12
C GLY A 7 4.12 -4.63 4.55
N GLU A 8 3.80 -3.66 3.70
CA GLU A 8 3.82 -2.23 3.98
C GLU A 8 2.53 -1.64 3.42
N VAL A 9 1.75 -0.89 4.20
CA VAL A 9 0.49 -0.32 3.71
C VAL A 9 0.77 0.88 2.81
N GLU A 10 0.18 0.89 1.62
CA GLU A 10 0.23 2.03 0.70
C GLU A 10 -1.18 2.45 0.30
N ALA A 11 -1.36 3.75 0.08
CA ALA A 11 -2.48 4.19 -0.74
C ALA A 11 -2.27 3.68 -2.17
N LEU A 12 -3.35 3.21 -2.77
CA LEU A 12 -3.41 2.71 -4.13
C LEU A 12 -4.32 3.62 -4.94
N VAL A 13 -3.95 3.97 -6.17
CA VAL A 13 -4.88 4.63 -7.10
C VAL A 13 -4.98 3.88 -8.42
N PHE A 14 -6.18 3.88 -8.99
CA PHE A 14 -6.48 3.28 -10.28
C PHE A 14 -7.64 4.03 -10.94
N GLN A 15 -7.82 3.84 -12.24
CA GLN A 15 -8.99 4.36 -12.96
C GLN A 15 -10.09 3.32 -13.04
N ALA A 16 -11.33 3.73 -12.78
CA ALA A 16 -12.52 2.95 -13.04
C ALA A 16 -13.65 3.85 -13.54
N GLU A 17 -14.27 3.48 -14.66
CA GLU A 17 -15.36 4.22 -15.28
C GLU A 17 -15.00 5.69 -15.56
N GLY A 18 -13.74 5.92 -15.93
CA GLY A 18 -13.20 7.27 -16.18
C GLY A 18 -12.96 8.13 -14.94
N GLN A 19 -13.06 7.56 -13.72
CA GLN A 19 -12.80 8.24 -12.47
C GLN A 19 -11.57 7.67 -11.76
N LEU A 20 -10.77 8.55 -11.17
CA LEU A 20 -9.65 8.15 -10.33
C LEU A 20 -10.21 7.68 -8.98
N CYS A 21 -9.76 6.52 -8.53
CA CYS A 21 -10.28 5.87 -7.33
C CYS A 21 -9.13 5.52 -6.38
N PRO A 22 -9.07 6.13 -5.18
CA PRO A 22 -8.16 5.68 -4.14
C PRO A 22 -8.68 4.42 -3.44
N SER A 23 -7.75 3.52 -3.15
CA SER A 23 -7.89 2.32 -2.33
C SER A 23 -6.63 2.12 -1.47
N ILE A 24 -6.44 0.93 -0.92
CA ILE A 24 -5.22 0.53 -0.20
C ILE A 24 -4.68 -0.80 -0.72
N ALA A 25 -3.35 -0.92 -0.71
CA ALA A 25 -2.66 -2.15 -1.04
C ALA A 25 -1.49 -2.40 -0.08
N SER A 26 -1.02 -3.64 -0.05
CA SER A 26 0.19 -4.00 0.67
C SER A 26 1.35 -4.17 -0.32
N ASP A 27 2.36 -3.31 -0.23
CA ASP A 27 3.58 -3.40 -1.04
C ASP A 27 4.57 -4.41 -0.46
N HIS A 28 4.12 -5.66 -0.42
CA HIS A 28 4.85 -6.76 0.21
C HIS A 28 6.23 -6.98 -0.43
N ALA A 29 7.28 -7.11 0.37
CA ALA A 29 8.61 -7.40 -0.16
C ALA A 29 9.30 -8.52 0.63
N ASP A 30 10.10 -9.33 -0.07
CA ASP A 30 10.99 -10.30 0.57
C ASP A 30 12.26 -9.61 1.08
N ARG A 31 12.42 -9.56 2.41
CA ARG A 31 13.49 -8.77 3.04
C ARG A 31 14.87 -9.39 2.90
N LYS A 32 14.97 -10.71 2.66
CA LYS A 32 16.25 -11.33 2.30
C LYS A 32 16.65 -10.92 0.89
N LEU A 33 15.71 -10.99 -0.06
CA LEU A 33 15.99 -10.62 -1.46
C LEU A 33 16.22 -9.12 -1.63
N GLU A 34 15.59 -8.28 -0.80
CA GLU A 34 15.69 -6.81 -0.88
C GLU A 34 17.12 -6.32 -0.65
N ALA A 35 17.88 -6.99 0.23
CA ALA A 35 19.29 -6.70 0.45
C ALA A 35 20.17 -6.88 -0.80
N HIS A 36 19.67 -7.61 -1.80
CA HIS A 36 20.32 -7.81 -3.09
C HIS A 36 19.70 -6.96 -4.20
N SER A 37 18.36 -6.87 -4.23
CA SER A 37 17.62 -6.08 -5.21
C SER A 37 16.23 -5.74 -4.70
N VAL A 38 15.99 -4.43 -4.54
CA VAL A 38 14.68 -3.87 -4.19
C VAL A 38 13.62 -4.22 -5.23
N ALA A 39 13.98 -4.24 -6.51
CA ALA A 39 13.01 -4.56 -7.57
C ALA A 39 12.57 -6.03 -7.50
N LEU A 40 13.52 -6.96 -7.35
CA LEU A 40 13.21 -8.39 -7.33
C LEU A 40 12.46 -8.79 -6.06
N SER A 41 12.81 -8.20 -4.91
CA SER A 41 12.10 -8.47 -3.64
C SER A 41 10.63 -8.11 -3.69
N LYS A 42 10.28 -7.04 -4.43
CA LYS A 42 8.90 -6.63 -4.64
C LYS A 42 8.20 -7.48 -5.69
N GLN A 43 8.89 -7.86 -6.78
CA GLN A 43 8.30 -8.65 -7.88
C GLN A 43 7.93 -10.09 -7.49
N VAL A 44 8.69 -10.70 -6.58
CA VAL A 44 8.44 -12.09 -6.15
C VAL A 44 7.27 -12.23 -5.17
N CYS A 45 6.81 -11.11 -4.59
CA CYS A 45 5.71 -11.11 -3.63
C CYS A 45 4.41 -10.64 -4.28
N ALA A 46 3.29 -11.22 -3.83
CA ALA A 46 1.97 -10.72 -4.20
C ALA A 46 1.74 -9.33 -3.58
N LYS A 47 0.82 -8.57 -4.19
CA LYS A 47 0.40 -7.24 -3.73
C LYS A 47 -1.09 -7.26 -3.37
N PRO A 48 -1.48 -7.79 -2.20
CA PRO A 48 -2.89 -7.79 -1.78
C PRO A 48 -3.46 -6.37 -1.76
N ALA A 49 -4.62 -6.18 -2.37
CA ALA A 49 -5.32 -4.90 -2.42
C ALA A 49 -6.72 -5.03 -1.82
N ALA A 50 -7.24 -3.93 -1.27
CA ALA A 50 -8.61 -3.89 -0.77
C ALA A 50 -9.62 -4.06 -1.90
N THR A 51 -10.82 -4.54 -1.53
CA THR A 51 -11.94 -4.74 -2.46
C THR A 51 -12.82 -3.51 -2.61
N ASP A 52 -12.61 -2.50 -1.76
CA ASP A 52 -13.36 -1.25 -1.74
C ASP A 52 -12.47 -0.09 -2.15
N ALA A 53 -13.09 0.95 -2.73
CA ALA A 53 -12.42 2.18 -3.13
C ALA A 53 -13.35 3.37 -2.91
N TRP A 54 -12.77 4.58 -2.88
CA TRP A 54 -13.53 5.82 -2.91
C TRP A 54 -13.39 6.51 -4.27
N LEU A 55 -14.14 7.59 -4.46
CA LEU A 55 -13.87 8.53 -5.54
C LEU A 55 -12.78 9.49 -5.09
N TYR A 56 -11.79 9.73 -5.95
CA TYR A 56 -10.71 10.66 -5.64
C TYR A 56 -11.22 12.09 -5.40
N ALA A 57 -12.25 12.50 -6.15
CA ALA A 57 -12.88 13.80 -6.00
C ALA A 57 -13.45 14.07 -4.60
N ASP A 58 -13.81 13.03 -3.84
CA ASP A 58 -14.30 13.19 -2.46
C ASP A 58 -13.18 13.60 -1.49
N VAL A 59 -11.92 13.29 -1.81
CA VAL A 59 -10.78 13.42 -0.89
C VAL A 59 -9.68 14.34 -1.40
N ALA A 60 -9.74 14.79 -2.65
CA ALA A 60 -8.71 15.60 -3.29
C ALA A 60 -8.34 16.85 -2.47
N ASP A 61 -9.33 17.55 -1.93
CA ASP A 61 -9.13 18.80 -1.17
C ASP A 61 -8.52 18.57 0.24
N HIS A 62 -8.48 17.33 0.73
CA HIS A 62 -8.00 16.99 2.07
C HIS A 62 -7.15 15.72 2.11
N ILE A 63 -6.52 15.33 1.00
CA ILE A 63 -5.80 14.06 0.90
C ILE A 63 -4.68 13.94 1.94
N ASP A 64 -4.00 15.05 2.25
CA ASP A 64 -2.96 15.14 3.27
C ASP A 64 -3.47 14.81 4.69
N ALA A 65 -4.76 15.03 4.95
CA ALA A 65 -5.37 14.71 6.24
C ALA A 65 -5.67 13.22 6.42
N LEU A 66 -5.65 12.44 5.34
CA LEU A 66 -5.89 11.00 5.42
C LEU A 66 -4.77 10.31 6.21
N VAL A 67 -5.13 9.25 6.94
CA VAL A 67 -4.20 8.52 7.81
C VAL A 67 -4.08 7.07 7.33
N LEU A 68 -2.87 6.66 7.00
CA LEU A 68 -2.51 5.28 6.70
C LEU A 68 -2.09 4.56 7.98
N ARG A 69 -2.69 3.41 8.23
CA ARG A 69 -2.36 2.55 9.37
C ARG A 69 -2.23 1.10 8.96
N SER A 70 -1.37 0.39 9.69
CA SER A 70 -1.33 -1.06 9.61
C SER A 70 -1.01 -1.69 10.94
N TRP A 71 -1.35 -2.97 11.06
CA TRP A 71 -1.10 -3.78 12.23
C TRP A 71 -0.61 -5.15 11.82
N ILE A 72 0.27 -5.70 12.65
CA ILE A 72 0.77 -7.06 12.54
C ILE A 72 0.45 -7.84 13.81
N VAL A 73 0.54 -9.17 13.74
CA VAL A 73 0.50 -10.02 14.93
C VAL A 73 1.92 -10.43 15.28
N GLU A 74 2.33 -10.16 16.53
CA GLU A 74 3.60 -10.58 17.13
C GLU A 74 3.29 -11.20 18.49
N ASP A 75 3.83 -12.40 18.76
CA ASP A 75 3.59 -13.15 20.00
C ASP A 75 2.10 -13.39 20.33
N GLY A 76 1.26 -13.50 19.30
CA GLY A 76 -0.19 -13.65 19.44
C GLY A 76 -0.95 -12.35 19.72
N GLU A 77 -0.25 -11.22 19.81
CA GLU A 77 -0.85 -9.90 20.06
C GLU A 77 -0.83 -9.03 18.81
N ARG A 78 -1.93 -8.31 18.58
CA ARG A 78 -2.04 -7.31 17.53
C ARG A 78 -1.28 -6.05 17.93
N LYS A 79 -0.27 -5.67 17.15
CA LYS A 79 0.58 -4.49 17.40
C LYS A 79 0.47 -3.47 16.28
N PRO A 80 0.42 -2.15 16.58
CA PRO A 80 0.58 -1.11 15.57
C PRO A 80 1.90 -1.31 14.83
N TYR A 81 1.82 -1.29 13.50
CA TYR A 81 2.97 -1.48 12.64
C TYR A 81 3.28 -0.21 11.85
N GLN A 82 2.27 0.50 11.35
CA GLN A 82 2.41 1.80 10.69
C GLN A 82 1.26 2.71 11.15
N ASP A 83 1.54 3.99 11.33
CA ASP A 83 0.56 5.03 11.64
C ASP A 83 1.11 6.38 11.19
N GLY A 84 0.58 6.93 10.10
CA GLY A 84 1.11 8.15 9.51
C GLY A 84 0.13 8.84 8.58
N SER A 85 0.25 10.16 8.50
CA SER A 85 -0.54 10.98 7.57
C SER A 85 0.00 10.87 6.15
N MET A 86 -0.91 10.92 5.17
CA MET A 86 -0.57 11.00 3.74
C MET A 86 0.25 12.24 3.37
N ALA A 87 0.25 13.30 4.20
CA ALA A 87 1.03 14.52 4.00
C ALA A 87 2.55 14.28 3.94
N THR A 88 3.04 13.14 4.43
CA THR A 88 4.46 12.77 4.34
C THR A 88 4.83 12.12 3.00
N LEU A 89 3.84 11.83 2.15
CA LEU A 89 3.99 11.13 0.87
C LEU A 89 3.70 12.10 -0.28
N ARG A 90 4.11 11.72 -1.49
CA ARG A 90 3.69 12.46 -2.69
C ARG A 90 2.22 12.17 -2.97
N THR A 91 1.51 13.17 -3.46
CA THR A 91 0.10 13.02 -3.84
C THR A 91 -0.03 12.08 -5.04
N PRO A 92 -1.19 11.42 -5.20
CA PRO A 92 -1.48 10.64 -6.40
C PRO A 92 -1.30 11.43 -7.70
N GLU A 93 -1.69 12.70 -7.74
CA GLU A 93 -1.54 13.57 -8.90
C GLU A 93 -0.08 13.81 -9.22
N ASP A 94 0.75 14.14 -8.22
CA ASP A 94 2.18 14.36 -8.44
C ASP A 94 2.87 13.10 -9.00
N LEU A 95 2.49 11.93 -8.47
CA LEU A 95 3.01 10.64 -8.94
C LEU A 95 2.55 10.32 -10.36
N ILE A 96 1.27 10.54 -10.66
CA ILE A 96 0.70 10.37 -12.01
C ILE A 96 1.40 11.31 -12.99
N GLN A 97 1.52 12.60 -12.67
CA GLN A 97 2.22 13.56 -13.52
C GLN A 97 3.68 13.16 -13.77
N GLY A 98 4.37 12.70 -12.72
CA GLY A 98 5.73 12.16 -12.83
C GLY A 98 5.82 10.97 -13.78
N TYR A 99 4.89 10.02 -13.67
CA TYR A 99 4.79 8.87 -14.57
C TYR A 99 4.56 9.28 -16.03
N LEU A 100 3.59 10.17 -16.28
CA LEU A 100 3.29 10.65 -17.63
C LEU A 100 4.48 11.36 -18.27
N GLY A 101 5.15 12.23 -17.51
CA GLY A 101 6.36 12.91 -17.96
C GLY A 101 7.53 11.96 -18.25
N ALA A 102 7.72 10.93 -17.41
CA ALA A 102 8.82 9.98 -17.57
C ALA A 102 8.61 8.99 -18.74
N THR A 103 7.36 8.66 -19.05
CA THR A 103 7.02 7.65 -20.07
C THR A 103 6.59 8.25 -21.41
N GLY A 104 6.18 9.52 -21.42
CA GLY A 104 5.53 10.15 -22.57
C GLY A 104 4.08 9.68 -22.77
N ALA A 105 3.50 8.96 -21.81
CA ALA A 105 2.10 8.59 -21.85
C ALA A 105 1.21 9.83 -21.75
N THR A 106 0.09 9.83 -22.48
CA THR A 106 -0.82 10.98 -22.54
C THR A 106 -1.89 10.98 -21.44
N ALA A 107 -2.12 9.83 -20.80
CA ALA A 107 -3.08 9.68 -19.72
C ALA A 107 -2.72 8.50 -18.81
N PHE A 108 -3.12 8.59 -17.54
CA PHE A 108 -3.19 7.44 -16.65
C PHE A 108 -4.54 6.76 -16.94
N ALA A 109 -4.50 5.67 -17.71
CA ALA A 109 -5.68 5.03 -18.27
C ALA A 109 -6.16 3.82 -17.44
N GLU A 110 -7.39 3.37 -17.67
CA GLU A 110 -7.90 2.12 -17.10
C GLU A 110 -6.93 0.94 -17.31
N GLY A 111 -6.90 0.04 -16.34
CA GLY A 111 -5.91 -1.05 -16.27
C GLY A 111 -4.58 -0.65 -15.65
N HIS A 112 -4.30 0.66 -15.47
CA HIS A 112 -3.17 1.10 -14.67
C HIS A 112 -3.53 1.17 -13.19
N VAL A 113 -2.55 0.80 -12.37
CA VAL A 113 -2.63 0.80 -10.92
C VAL A 113 -1.30 1.36 -10.40
N MET A 114 -1.37 2.25 -9.43
CA MET A 114 -0.20 2.91 -8.85
C MET A 114 -0.29 2.90 -7.33
N THR A 115 0.72 2.34 -6.67
CA THR A 115 0.89 2.51 -5.22
C THR A 115 1.65 3.81 -4.95
N CYS A 116 1.29 4.50 -3.87
CA CYS A 116 1.71 5.89 -3.63
C CYS A 116 2.88 6.02 -2.63
N GLY A 117 3.52 4.91 -2.27
CA GLY A 117 4.49 4.83 -1.20
C GLY A 117 3.83 4.57 0.15
N THR A 118 4.68 4.37 1.16
CA THR A 118 4.30 3.92 2.49
C THR A 118 4.83 4.85 3.58
N VAL A 119 4.15 4.89 4.72
CA VAL A 119 4.64 5.59 5.93
C VAL A 119 5.58 4.69 6.73
N PRO A 120 6.51 5.24 7.55
CA PRO A 120 7.50 4.42 8.26
C PRO A 120 6.90 3.35 9.18
N ALA A 121 7.52 2.18 9.21
CA ALA A 121 7.17 1.14 10.17
C ALA A 121 7.67 1.48 11.59
N ILE A 122 6.76 1.39 12.56
CA ILE A 122 7.03 1.58 13.98
C ILE A 122 7.92 0.44 14.45
N GLY A 123 9.14 0.77 14.89
CA GLY A 123 10.14 -0.21 15.32
C GLY A 123 10.84 -0.94 14.16
N GLY A 124 10.76 -0.44 12.93
CA GLY A 124 11.40 -1.02 11.76
C GLY A 124 10.60 -2.15 11.10
N ILE A 125 11.10 -2.67 9.99
CA ILE A 125 10.38 -3.64 9.16
C ILE A 125 10.46 -5.04 9.79
N ARG A 126 9.32 -5.72 9.93
CA ARG A 126 9.22 -7.05 10.55
C ARG A 126 8.27 -7.96 9.77
N PRO A 127 8.68 -9.20 9.46
CA PRO A 127 7.78 -10.22 8.91
C PRO A 127 6.65 -10.56 9.88
N SER A 128 5.43 -10.71 9.36
CA SER A 128 4.30 -11.27 10.10
C SER A 128 3.40 -12.03 9.14
N GLN A 129 2.77 -13.09 9.64
CA GLN A 129 1.79 -13.86 8.87
C GLN A 129 0.45 -13.13 8.78
N ASN A 130 0.17 -12.19 9.67
CA ASN A 130 -1.10 -11.45 9.69
C ASN A 130 -0.80 -9.99 9.42
N PHE A 131 -1.51 -9.43 8.45
CA PHE A 131 -1.40 -8.02 8.12
C PHE A 131 -2.78 -7.41 7.96
N GLU A 132 -3.02 -6.34 8.71
CA GLU A 132 -4.23 -5.53 8.62
C GLU A 132 -3.84 -4.12 8.21
N MET A 133 -4.65 -3.48 7.37
CA MET A 133 -4.42 -2.13 6.89
C MET A 133 -5.68 -1.29 6.85
N GLU A 134 -5.51 0.02 7.06
CA GLU A 134 -6.54 1.03 7.04
C GLU A 134 -6.05 2.30 6.34
N LEU A 135 -6.91 2.89 5.49
CA LEU A 135 -6.86 4.31 5.13
C LEU A 135 -8.07 4.97 5.76
N HIS A 136 -7.83 5.88 6.69
CA HIS A 136 -8.86 6.58 7.44
C HIS A 136 -9.00 8.02 6.96
N ASP A 137 -10.23 8.43 6.69
CA ASP A 137 -10.61 9.81 6.38
C ASP A 137 -11.23 10.46 7.63
N PRO A 138 -10.51 11.38 8.30
CA PRO A 138 -11.04 12.08 9.47
C PRO A 138 -11.98 13.22 9.12
N VAL A 139 -12.07 13.66 7.87
CA VAL A 139 -12.99 14.73 7.43
C VAL A 139 -14.37 14.14 7.18
N LEU A 140 -14.43 13.03 6.43
CA LEU A 140 -15.68 12.33 6.09
C LEU A 140 -16.04 11.20 7.08
N GLN A 141 -15.18 10.93 8.06
CA GLN A 141 -15.39 9.92 9.12
C GLN A 141 -15.67 8.51 8.58
N ARG A 142 -14.84 8.08 7.60
CA ARG A 142 -14.94 6.75 6.96
C ARG A 142 -13.55 6.10 6.85
N SER A 143 -13.52 4.79 6.65
CA SER A 143 -12.28 4.03 6.47
C SER A 143 -12.40 2.99 5.36
N LEU A 144 -11.33 2.81 4.59
CA LEU A 144 -11.08 1.59 3.83
C LEU A 144 -10.28 0.65 4.69
N ARG A 145 -10.63 -0.64 4.69
CA ARG A 145 -9.96 -1.65 5.50
C ARG A 145 -9.75 -2.92 4.71
N HIS A 146 -8.61 -3.56 4.94
CA HIS A 146 -8.35 -4.89 4.39
C HIS A 146 -7.45 -5.68 5.32
N ARG A 147 -7.56 -7.00 5.26
CA ARG A 147 -6.71 -7.92 6.02
C ARG A 147 -6.45 -9.18 5.20
N TYR A 148 -5.28 -9.75 5.39
CA TYR A 148 -4.95 -11.06 4.84
C TYR A 148 -4.02 -11.82 5.78
N GLU A 149 -3.95 -13.13 5.54
CA GLU A 149 -3.00 -14.03 6.18
C GLU A 149 -2.05 -14.58 5.12
N VAL A 150 -0.76 -14.58 5.42
CA VAL A 150 0.28 -15.12 4.56
C VAL A 150 0.42 -16.61 4.85
N GLN A 151 0.02 -17.43 3.88
CA GLN A 151 0.46 -18.82 3.86
C GLN A 151 1.94 -18.89 3.47
N VAL A 152 2.78 -19.28 4.43
CA VAL A 152 4.21 -19.49 4.20
C VAL A 152 4.40 -20.76 3.37
N LEU A 153 5.04 -20.61 2.21
CA LEU A 153 5.35 -21.74 1.33
C LEU A 153 6.68 -22.38 1.77
N PRO A 154 6.81 -23.72 1.72
CA PRO A 154 8.05 -24.39 2.06
C PRO A 154 9.14 -24.08 1.04
N GLU A 155 10.38 -23.90 1.51
CA GLU A 155 11.56 -23.88 0.65
C GLU A 155 11.95 -25.34 0.36
N VAL A 156 11.87 -25.75 -0.91
CA VAL A 156 12.20 -27.11 -1.38
C VAL A 156 13.31 -27.02 -2.42
N ALA A 157 14.33 -27.88 -2.28
CA ALA A 157 15.48 -27.99 -3.18
C ALA A 157 15.29 -29.10 -4.23
#